data_AF-A0A353TG59-F1
#
_entry.id   AF-A0A353TG59-F1
#
_cell.length_a   1.000
_cell.length_b   1.000
_cell.length_c   1.000
_cell.angle_alpha   90.00
_cell.angle_beta   90.00
_cell.angle_gamma   90.00
#
_symmetry.space_group_name_H-M   'P 1'
#
loop_
_entity.id
_entity.type
_entity.pdbx_description
1 polymer ?
#
loop_
_entity_poly.entity_id
_entity_poly.type
_entity_poly.pdbx_seq_one_letter_code
_entity_poly.pdbx_strand_id
1 'polypeptide(L)'
;MKDRRKNPGYSSYTPQLFMSQLDVEEYGLLQEKLYKFPGIYIQNRTERQYKYPNMGLILGYVGIVDKNKMDADPYYTRTDYVGKSGIELSHEEDLRGEKGVEVLLRDAHGRVQGKYRDGEFDKSPVSGRDLTLAIDINLQAYGEYLMQNKIGSIIMIEPKTGEILCMVAAPSYDPSILTGKNFSQNYLQLEQDPYKPLINRAVSGLYPPGSTFKPSQGLIFLEEGIITPDTRYSCFGGYPPLGGRPA
;
A
#
# COMPACT_ATOMS: atom_id res chain seq x y z
N MET A 1 8.40 -27.83 -13.33
CA MET A 1 9.55 -27.40 -12.50
C MET A 1 10.88 -27.31 -13.26
N LYS A 2 11.21 -28.20 -14.21
CA LYS A 2 12.45 -28.14 -15.03
C LYS A 2 12.39 -27.20 -16.27
N ASP A 3 11.37 -26.37 -16.38
CA ASP A 3 11.21 -25.49 -17.55
C ASP A 3 11.97 -24.17 -17.33
N ARG A 4 13.10 -24.00 -18.03
CA ARG A 4 13.95 -22.80 -17.95
C ARG A 4 13.26 -21.53 -18.44
N ARG A 5 12.18 -21.61 -19.26
CA ARG A 5 11.39 -20.43 -19.67
C ARG A 5 10.49 -19.95 -18.54
N LYS A 6 9.94 -20.87 -17.75
CA LYS A 6 9.11 -20.55 -16.58
C LYS A 6 9.93 -20.27 -15.33
N ASN A 7 11.14 -20.83 -15.22
CA ASN A 7 12.09 -20.64 -14.12
C ASN A 7 13.49 -20.29 -14.64
N PRO A 8 13.75 -19.03 -15.05
CA PRO A 8 15.10 -18.57 -15.31
C PRO A 8 15.92 -18.67 -14.00
N GLY A 9 17.09 -19.33 -14.09
CA GLY A 9 17.94 -19.67 -12.94
C GLY A 9 17.68 -21.04 -12.30
N TYR A 10 16.86 -21.91 -12.91
CA TYR A 10 16.63 -23.26 -12.38
C TYR A 10 17.93 -24.07 -12.26
N SER A 11 18.24 -24.49 -11.03
CA SER A 11 19.26 -25.47 -10.70
C SER A 11 18.63 -26.60 -9.89
N SER A 12 19.12 -27.82 -10.04
CA SER A 12 18.67 -29.00 -9.27
C SER A 12 18.87 -28.84 -7.76
N TYR A 13 19.69 -27.87 -7.34
CA TYR A 13 20.03 -27.61 -5.94
C TYR A 13 19.41 -26.32 -5.40
N THR A 14 18.65 -25.57 -6.20
CA THR A 14 17.97 -24.36 -5.73
C THR A 14 16.56 -24.72 -5.27
N PRO A 15 16.20 -24.46 -4.00
CA PRO A 15 14.86 -24.69 -3.52
C PRO A 15 13.86 -23.83 -4.29
N GLN A 16 12.70 -24.39 -4.56
CA GLN A 16 11.60 -23.71 -5.24
C GLN A 16 10.43 -23.62 -4.28
N LEU A 17 9.75 -22.48 -4.30
CA LEU A 17 8.51 -22.31 -3.56
C LEU A 17 7.48 -23.30 -4.12
N PHE A 18 7.07 -24.25 -3.28
CA PHE A 18 6.04 -25.23 -3.61
C PHE A 18 4.65 -24.75 -3.18
N MET A 19 4.58 -24.24 -1.95
CA MET A 19 3.37 -23.70 -1.33
C MET A 19 3.77 -22.54 -0.41
N SER A 20 2.96 -21.48 -0.38
CA SER A 20 3.17 -20.29 0.45
C SER A 20 2.01 -20.08 1.43
N GLN A 21 2.28 -19.28 2.48
CA GLN A 21 1.27 -18.78 3.43
C GLN A 21 0.47 -19.90 4.10
N LEU A 22 1.13 -20.97 4.56
CA LEU A 22 0.45 -22.08 5.26
C LEU A 22 -0.30 -21.57 6.49
N ASP A 23 -1.54 -22.02 6.65
CA ASP A 23 -2.30 -21.74 7.87
C ASP A 23 -1.73 -22.56 9.03
N VAL A 24 -1.96 -22.14 10.27
CA VAL A 24 -1.38 -22.79 11.47
C VAL A 24 -1.74 -24.29 11.53
N GLU A 25 -2.96 -24.64 11.14
CA GLU A 25 -3.44 -26.02 11.09
C GLU A 25 -2.75 -26.84 10.01
N GLU A 26 -2.60 -26.29 8.80
CA GLU A 26 -1.89 -26.95 7.68
C GLU A 26 -0.41 -27.12 8.01
N TYR A 27 0.21 -26.09 8.60
CA TYR A 27 1.58 -26.14 9.08
C TYR A 27 1.77 -27.28 10.08
N GLY A 28 0.88 -27.41 11.07
CA GLY A 28 0.93 -28.49 12.06
C GLY A 28 0.83 -29.88 11.41
N LEU A 29 -0.16 -30.08 10.54
CA LEU A 29 -0.36 -31.34 9.83
C LEU A 29 0.80 -31.72 8.90
N LEU A 30 1.40 -30.74 8.22
CA LEU A 30 2.55 -30.93 7.35
C LEU A 30 3.82 -31.23 8.15
N GLN A 31 4.05 -30.50 9.24
CA GLN A 31 5.23 -30.67 10.09
C GLN A 31 5.33 -32.10 10.63
N GLU A 32 4.22 -32.70 11.07
CA GLU A 32 4.19 -34.09 11.56
C GLU A 32 4.58 -35.12 10.49
N LYS A 33 4.23 -34.86 9.22
CA LYS A 33 4.42 -35.80 8.11
C LYS A 33 5.65 -35.48 7.26
N LEU A 34 6.37 -34.40 7.57
CA LEU A 34 7.49 -33.89 6.76
C LEU A 34 8.58 -34.95 6.55
N TYR A 35 8.79 -35.84 7.52
CA TYR A 35 9.74 -36.96 7.42
C TYR A 35 9.44 -37.93 6.25
N LYS A 36 8.19 -37.98 5.78
CA LYS A 36 7.80 -38.79 4.61
C LYS A 36 8.18 -38.16 3.27
N PHE A 37 8.60 -36.89 3.27
CA PHE A 37 8.89 -36.11 2.06
C PHE A 37 10.33 -35.56 2.06
N PRO A 38 11.34 -36.41 1.82
CA PRO A 38 12.73 -35.96 1.74
C PRO A 38 12.90 -34.86 0.67
N GLY A 39 13.51 -33.74 1.07
CA GLY A 39 13.74 -32.58 0.19
C GLY A 39 12.68 -31.49 0.26
N ILE A 40 11.57 -31.72 0.98
CA ILE A 40 10.61 -30.67 1.34
C ILE A 40 10.92 -30.22 2.77
N TYR A 41 11.01 -28.91 2.96
CA TYR A 41 11.18 -28.30 4.27
C TYR A 41 10.32 -27.05 4.37
N ILE A 42 9.97 -26.69 5.61
CA ILE A 42 9.19 -25.48 5.87
C ILE A 42 10.17 -24.34 6.15
N GLN A 43 9.89 -23.18 5.56
CA GLN A 43 10.62 -21.95 5.80
C GLN A 43 9.67 -20.93 6.42
N ASN A 44 9.99 -20.46 7.61
CA ASN A 44 9.24 -19.39 8.25
C ASN A 44 9.53 -18.07 7.53
N ARG A 45 8.47 -17.33 7.22
CA ARG A 45 8.52 -16.00 6.64
C ARG A 45 7.57 -15.10 7.40
N THR A 46 7.96 -13.85 7.58
CA THR A 46 7.06 -12.83 8.12
C THR A 46 6.01 -12.49 7.08
N GLU A 47 4.75 -12.41 7.51
CA GLU A 47 3.63 -11.94 6.70
C GLU A 47 3.13 -10.60 7.24
N ARG A 48 2.72 -9.71 6.33
CA ARG A 48 2.15 -8.42 6.71
C ARG A 48 0.75 -8.65 7.28
N GLN A 49 0.49 -8.10 8.45
CA GLN A 49 -0.80 -8.19 9.12
C GLN A 49 -1.38 -6.80 9.38
N TYR A 50 -2.67 -6.63 9.07
CA TYR A 50 -3.42 -5.44 9.39
C TYR A 50 -4.37 -5.73 10.55
N LYS A 51 -4.25 -4.95 11.63
CA LYS A 51 -5.03 -5.15 12.86
C LYS A 51 -6.46 -4.65 12.74
N TYR A 52 -6.67 -3.60 11.94
CA TYR A 52 -7.97 -2.94 11.79
C TYR A 52 -8.52 -3.19 10.38
N PRO A 53 -9.84 -3.37 10.24
CA PRO A 53 -10.48 -3.56 8.93
C PRO A 53 -10.70 -2.23 8.18
N ASN A 54 -10.13 -1.13 8.69
CA ASN A 54 -10.22 0.22 8.15
C ASN A 54 -8.88 0.64 7.53
N MET A 55 -8.81 1.85 6.95
CA MET A 55 -7.58 2.42 6.39
C MET A 55 -7.00 1.70 5.17
N GLY A 56 -7.76 0.83 4.48
CA GLY A 56 -7.25 0.06 3.35
C GLY A 56 -6.56 0.90 2.28
N LEU A 57 -7.16 2.03 1.91
CA LEU A 57 -6.61 2.97 0.93
C LEU A 57 -5.51 3.90 1.45
N ILE A 58 -5.39 4.04 2.77
CA ILE A 58 -4.34 4.86 3.40
C ILE A 58 -3.07 4.03 3.55
N LEU A 59 -3.18 2.89 4.22
CA LEU A 59 -2.07 1.97 4.43
C LEU A 59 -1.60 1.45 3.07
N GLY A 60 -2.55 1.05 2.23
CA GLY A 60 -2.27 0.34 1.00
C GLY A 60 -2.04 -1.14 1.27
N TYR A 61 -1.32 -1.79 0.36
CA TYR A 61 -1.03 -3.22 0.45
C TYR A 61 0.37 -3.52 -0.07
N VAL A 62 0.90 -4.66 0.35
CA VAL A 62 2.15 -5.23 -0.15
C VAL A 62 1.84 -6.32 -1.16
N GLY A 63 2.70 -6.49 -2.16
CA GLY A 63 2.56 -7.53 -3.16
C GLY A 63 3.91 -7.98 -3.69
N ILE A 64 3.94 -9.09 -4.41
CA ILE A 64 5.18 -9.60 -5.02
C ILE A 64 5.78 -8.53 -5.94
N VAL A 65 7.10 -8.36 -5.87
CA VAL A 65 7.82 -7.39 -6.68
C VAL A 65 7.68 -7.68 -8.18
N ASP A 66 7.44 -6.62 -8.96
CA ASP A 66 7.35 -6.73 -10.41
C ASP A 66 8.73 -6.67 -11.04
N LYS A 67 8.85 -7.20 -12.26
CA LYS A 67 10.12 -7.19 -13.00
C LYS A 67 10.71 -5.78 -13.15
N ASN A 68 9.89 -4.78 -13.47
CA ASN A 68 10.34 -3.41 -13.63
C ASN A 68 10.97 -2.84 -12.35
N LYS A 69 10.44 -3.21 -11.17
CA LYS A 69 10.98 -2.76 -9.88
C LYS A 69 12.28 -3.49 -9.54
N MET A 70 12.41 -4.78 -9.86
CA MET A 70 13.69 -5.51 -9.72
C MET A 70 14.78 -4.98 -10.67
N ASP A 71 14.41 -4.63 -11.89
CA ASP A 71 15.35 -4.09 -12.88
C ASP A 71 15.84 -2.69 -12.47
N ALA A 72 14.98 -1.90 -11.82
CA ALA A 72 15.32 -0.56 -11.31
C ALA A 72 16.06 -0.58 -9.97
N ASP A 73 15.75 -1.55 -9.11
CA ASP A 73 16.31 -1.67 -7.77
C ASP A 73 16.82 -3.11 -7.51
N PRO A 74 18.15 -3.34 -7.64
CA PRO A 74 18.79 -4.63 -7.41
C PRO A 74 18.63 -5.18 -5.99
N TYR A 75 18.10 -4.39 -5.05
CA TYR A 75 17.75 -4.86 -3.71
C TYR A 75 16.76 -6.03 -3.76
N TYR A 76 15.82 -6.01 -4.71
CA TYR A 76 14.74 -6.98 -4.77
C TYR A 76 15.10 -8.25 -5.55
N THR A 77 14.53 -9.35 -5.08
CA THR A 77 14.54 -10.65 -5.72
C THR A 77 13.11 -11.10 -5.99
N ARG A 78 12.93 -12.03 -6.93
CA ARG A 78 11.61 -12.43 -7.49
C ARG A 78 10.56 -12.89 -6.46
N THR A 79 10.98 -13.26 -5.24
CA THR A 79 10.08 -13.75 -4.19
C THR A 79 9.86 -12.75 -3.06
N ASP A 80 10.37 -11.52 -3.22
CA ASP A 80 10.20 -10.45 -2.26
C ASP A 80 8.87 -9.74 -2.45
N TYR A 81 8.34 -9.26 -1.34
CA TYR A 81 7.20 -8.37 -1.30
C TYR A 81 7.68 -6.92 -1.25
N VAL A 82 6.88 -6.04 -1.84
CA VAL A 82 7.10 -4.59 -1.90
C VAL A 82 5.74 -3.90 -1.71
N GLY A 83 5.73 -2.75 -1.05
CA GLY A 83 4.57 -1.87 -1.03
C GLY A 83 4.10 -1.51 -2.43
N LYS A 84 2.80 -1.66 -2.69
CA LYS A 84 2.18 -1.40 -4.01
C LYS A 84 1.32 -0.15 -4.03
N SER A 85 0.84 0.29 -2.87
CA SER A 85 0.02 1.50 -2.73
C SER A 85 0.13 2.10 -1.34
N GLY A 86 -0.44 3.29 -1.14
CA GLY A 86 -0.54 3.94 0.15
C GLY A 86 0.81 4.19 0.82
N ILE A 87 0.81 4.12 2.14
CA ILE A 87 1.98 4.28 3.00
C ILE A 87 3.00 3.17 2.77
N GLU A 88 2.55 1.93 2.53
CA GLU A 88 3.45 0.81 2.23
C GLU A 88 4.35 1.13 1.03
N LEU A 89 3.79 1.74 -0.03
CA LEU A 89 4.57 2.17 -1.19
C LEU A 89 5.40 3.44 -0.92
N SER A 90 4.80 4.46 -0.29
CA SER A 90 5.46 5.76 -0.17
C SER A 90 6.63 5.76 0.81
N HIS A 91 6.61 4.86 1.81
CA HIS A 91 7.67 4.69 2.80
C HIS A 91 8.34 3.31 2.73
N GLU A 92 8.29 2.66 1.56
CA GLU A 92 8.89 1.34 1.34
C GLU A 92 10.36 1.28 1.77
N GLU A 93 11.15 2.34 1.48
CA GLU A 93 12.57 2.37 1.83
C GLU A 93 12.82 2.44 3.34
N ASP A 94 11.96 3.15 4.08
CA ASP A 94 12.01 3.21 5.54
C ASP A 94 11.55 1.88 6.16
N LEU A 95 10.51 1.27 5.59
CA LEU A 95 9.85 0.07 6.12
C LEU A 95 10.60 -1.23 5.84
N ARG A 96 11.28 -1.35 4.68
CA ARG A 96 11.89 -2.61 4.24
C ARG A 96 13.19 -2.97 4.95
N GLY A 97 13.86 -1.99 5.57
CA GLY A 97 15.16 -2.18 6.21
C GLY A 97 16.27 -2.58 5.24
N GLU A 98 17.30 -3.24 5.75
CA GLU A 98 18.45 -3.71 4.96
C GLU A 98 18.61 -5.22 5.07
N LYS A 99 18.81 -5.88 3.92
CA LYS A 99 19.04 -7.32 3.88
C LYS A 99 20.42 -7.65 4.42
N GLY A 100 20.45 -8.67 5.26
CA GLY A 100 21.68 -9.36 5.61
C GLY A 100 22.20 -10.21 4.45
N VAL A 101 23.47 -10.59 4.53
CA VAL A 101 24.13 -11.50 3.59
C VAL A 101 24.84 -12.57 4.40
N GLU A 102 24.66 -13.83 4.01
CA GLU A 102 25.48 -14.93 4.51
C GLU A 102 26.23 -15.58 3.34
N VAL A 103 27.56 -15.67 3.46
CA VAL A 103 28.41 -16.26 2.44
C VAL A 103 28.76 -17.68 2.85
N LEU A 104 28.25 -18.66 2.11
CA LEU A 104 28.39 -20.09 2.44
C LEU A 104 29.41 -20.77 1.52
N LEU A 105 30.29 -21.59 2.10
CA LEU A 105 31.19 -22.47 1.35
C LEU A 105 30.40 -23.67 0.82
N ARG A 106 30.56 -23.98 -0.47
CA ARG A 106 29.94 -25.15 -1.09
C ARG A 106 30.96 -26.07 -1.75
N ASP A 107 30.70 -27.37 -1.74
CA ASP A 107 31.48 -28.36 -2.49
C ASP A 107 31.08 -28.42 -3.97
N ALA A 108 31.78 -29.24 -4.77
CA ALA A 108 31.51 -29.43 -6.20
C ALA A 108 30.09 -29.99 -6.48
N HIS A 109 29.42 -30.55 -5.48
CA HIS A 109 28.05 -31.05 -5.56
C HIS A 109 27.02 -30.05 -5.01
N GLY A 110 27.45 -28.85 -4.61
CA GLY A 110 26.59 -27.76 -4.14
C GLY A 110 26.13 -27.86 -2.68
N ARG A 111 26.69 -28.79 -1.89
CA ARG A 111 26.35 -28.96 -0.47
C ARG A 111 27.05 -27.89 0.37
N VAL A 112 26.34 -27.34 1.34
CA VAL A 112 26.88 -26.32 2.27
C VAL A 112 27.84 -26.99 3.24
N GLN A 113 29.10 -26.53 3.26
CA GLN A 113 30.17 -27.06 4.11
C GLN A 113 30.44 -26.15 5.34
N GLY A 114 29.86 -24.95 5.37
CA GLY A 114 30.00 -23.99 6.46
C GLY A 114 29.94 -22.54 5.96
N LYS A 115 30.23 -21.60 6.85
CA LYS A 115 30.40 -20.18 6.50
C LYS A 115 31.77 -19.96 5.85
N TYR A 116 31.83 -19.11 4.84
CA TYR A 116 33.08 -18.77 4.17
C TYR A 116 33.93 -17.89 5.09
N ARG A 117 35.17 -18.33 5.37
CA ARG A 117 36.11 -17.66 6.28
C ARG A 117 35.46 -17.26 7.61
N ASP A 118 34.74 -18.20 8.21
CA ASP A 118 34.09 -18.02 9.52
C ASP A 118 33.12 -16.81 9.58
N GLY A 119 32.57 -16.40 8.44
CA GLY A 119 31.59 -15.30 8.35
C GLY A 119 32.20 -13.90 8.24
N GLU A 120 33.48 -13.77 7.86
CA GLU A 120 34.14 -12.47 7.62
C GLU A 120 33.34 -11.52 6.70
N PHE A 121 32.60 -12.09 5.75
CA PHE A 121 31.78 -11.35 4.79
C PHE A 121 30.28 -11.38 5.09
N ASP A 122 29.88 -11.98 6.21
CA ASP A 122 28.48 -11.99 6.61
C ASP A 122 28.07 -10.60 7.10
N LYS A 123 26.87 -10.17 6.71
CA LYS A 123 26.25 -8.93 7.18
C LYS A 123 24.93 -9.27 7.84
N SER A 124 24.73 -8.84 9.07
CA SER A 124 23.44 -8.99 9.74
C SER A 124 22.38 -8.10 9.09
N PRO A 125 21.12 -8.56 9.01
CA PRO A 125 20.03 -7.72 8.54
C PRO A 125 19.74 -6.58 9.52
N VAL A 126 19.27 -5.45 8.99
CA VAL A 126 18.78 -4.32 9.78
C VAL A 126 17.27 -4.23 9.56
N SER A 127 16.51 -4.27 10.64
CA SER A 127 15.05 -4.10 10.58
C SER A 127 14.68 -2.73 10.03
N GLY A 128 13.56 -2.65 9.32
CA GLY A 128 12.97 -1.39 8.92
C GLY A 128 12.59 -0.53 10.13
N ARG A 129 12.30 0.74 9.84
CA ARG A 129 11.89 1.72 10.84
C ARG A 129 10.39 1.67 11.07
N ASP A 130 10.01 1.91 12.31
CA ASP A 130 8.61 2.10 12.67
C ASP A 130 8.13 3.48 12.22
N LEU A 131 6.91 3.53 11.69
CA LEU A 131 6.24 4.77 11.31
C LEU A 131 5.08 5.03 12.26
N THR A 132 5.03 6.23 12.81
CA THR A 132 3.87 6.71 13.58
C THR A 132 3.08 7.68 12.71
N LEU A 133 1.81 7.37 12.49
CA LEU A 133 0.90 8.20 11.71
C LEU A 133 0.12 9.12 12.64
N ALA A 134 -0.24 10.31 12.15
CA ALA A 134 -1.11 11.24 12.86
C ALA A 134 -2.61 10.82 12.85
N ILE A 135 -2.93 9.74 12.13
CA ILE A 135 -4.31 9.29 11.95
C ILE A 135 -4.85 8.69 13.25
N ASP A 136 -5.99 9.19 13.69
CA ASP A 136 -6.77 8.58 14.75
C ASP A 136 -7.65 7.47 14.16
N ILE A 137 -7.37 6.22 14.55
CA ILE A 137 -8.09 5.05 14.04
C ILE A 137 -9.59 5.09 14.35
N ASN A 138 -10.01 5.68 15.48
CA ASN A 138 -11.42 5.76 15.84
C ASN A 138 -12.13 6.80 14.97
N LEU A 139 -11.50 7.95 14.71
CA LEU A 139 -12.02 8.96 13.79
C LEU A 139 -12.10 8.42 12.36
N GLN A 140 -11.10 7.67 11.94
CA GLN A 140 -11.10 7.00 10.63
C GLN A 140 -12.26 6.00 10.53
N ALA A 141 -12.38 5.09 11.49
CA ALA A 141 -13.44 4.07 11.48
C ALA A 141 -14.83 4.71 11.49
N TYR A 142 -15.01 5.80 12.26
CA TYR A 142 -16.25 6.56 12.26
C TYR A 142 -16.53 7.25 10.92
N GLY A 143 -15.51 7.85 10.30
CA GLY A 143 -15.65 8.46 8.98
C GLY A 143 -15.99 7.44 7.88
N GLU A 144 -15.37 6.26 7.90
CA GLU A 144 -15.70 5.16 6.99
C GLU A 144 -17.13 4.64 7.22
N TYR A 145 -17.56 4.55 8.48
CA TYR A 145 -18.96 4.21 8.83
C TYR A 145 -19.95 5.23 8.25
N LEU A 146 -19.69 6.53 8.39
CA LEU A 146 -20.55 7.58 7.83
C LEU A 146 -20.62 7.56 6.30
N MET A 147 -19.60 7.01 5.64
CA MET A 147 -19.48 6.91 4.19
C MET A 147 -19.95 5.56 3.62
N GLN A 148 -20.52 4.67 4.45
CA GLN A 148 -21.14 3.44 3.96
C GLN A 148 -22.22 3.74 2.91
N ASN A 149 -22.19 2.98 1.81
CA ASN A 149 -23.08 3.15 0.65
C ASN A 149 -23.00 4.53 -0.03
N LYS A 150 -21.89 5.25 0.14
CA LYS A 150 -21.63 6.54 -0.50
C LYS A 150 -20.33 6.49 -1.29
N ILE A 151 -20.23 7.39 -2.26
CA ILE A 151 -19.03 7.58 -3.08
C ILE A 151 -18.51 8.98 -2.79
N GLY A 152 -17.25 9.08 -2.39
CA GLY A 152 -16.64 10.37 -2.07
C GLY A 152 -15.45 10.24 -1.14
N SER A 153 -15.11 11.33 -0.47
CA SER A 153 -14.00 11.38 0.48
C SER A 153 -14.29 12.32 1.65
N ILE A 154 -13.61 12.08 2.77
CA ILE A 154 -13.58 12.98 3.94
C ILE A 154 -12.11 13.17 4.30
N ILE A 155 -11.69 14.41 4.50
CA ILE A 155 -10.36 14.74 5.02
C ILE A 155 -10.54 15.60 6.26
N MET A 156 -9.93 15.18 7.36
CA MET A 156 -9.83 15.96 8.58
C MET A 156 -8.36 16.32 8.80
N ILE A 157 -8.09 17.62 8.78
CA ILE A 157 -6.76 18.18 8.97
C ILE A 157 -6.76 19.02 10.24
N GLU A 158 -5.71 18.91 11.05
CA GLU A 158 -5.40 19.88 12.10
C GLU A 158 -4.76 21.11 11.45
N PRO A 159 -5.44 22.27 11.37
CA PRO A 159 -4.95 23.40 10.58
C PRO A 159 -3.64 24.00 11.10
N LYS A 160 -3.35 23.85 12.40
CA LYS A 160 -2.12 24.40 13.00
C LYS A 160 -0.88 23.60 12.64
N THR A 161 -0.98 22.28 12.55
CA THR A 161 0.16 21.38 12.31
C THR A 161 0.20 20.87 10.87
N GLY A 162 -0.93 20.88 10.17
CA GLY A 162 -1.11 20.24 8.87
C GLY A 162 -1.28 18.72 8.96
N GLU A 163 -1.38 18.17 10.17
CA GLU A 163 -1.54 16.73 10.37
C GLU A 163 -2.90 16.24 9.87
N ILE A 164 -2.91 15.09 9.21
CA ILE A 164 -4.12 14.44 8.74
C ILE A 164 -4.58 13.45 9.81
N LEU A 165 -5.67 13.81 10.50
CA LEU A 165 -6.26 13.00 11.56
C LEU A 165 -7.16 11.88 11.02
N CYS A 166 -7.75 12.09 9.84
CA CYS A 166 -8.63 11.14 9.17
C CYS A 166 -8.65 11.41 7.66
N MET A 167 -8.58 10.35 6.85
CA MET A 167 -8.61 10.41 5.39
C MET A 167 -9.44 9.24 4.83
N VAL A 168 -10.73 9.47 4.67
CA VAL A 168 -11.67 8.48 4.15
C VAL A 168 -11.77 8.63 2.64
N ALA A 169 -11.69 7.50 1.93
CA ALA A 169 -12.08 7.39 0.54
C ALA A 169 -13.08 6.24 0.42
N ALA A 170 -14.25 6.52 -0.14
CA ALA A 170 -15.37 5.60 -0.24
C ALA A 170 -15.79 5.35 -1.70
N PRO A 171 -16.09 4.09 -2.06
CA PRO A 171 -15.96 2.89 -1.23
C PRO A 171 -14.50 2.54 -0.93
N SER A 172 -14.29 1.86 0.20
CA SER A 172 -12.99 1.34 0.64
C SER A 172 -13.04 -0.19 0.75
N TYR A 173 -11.99 -0.80 1.27
CA TYR A 173 -11.89 -2.23 1.52
C TYR A 173 -11.13 -2.51 2.82
N ASP A 174 -11.34 -3.70 3.38
CA ASP A 174 -10.55 -4.19 4.52
C ASP A 174 -9.14 -4.56 4.04
N PRO A 175 -8.06 -3.92 4.54
CA PRO A 175 -6.71 -4.18 4.07
C PRO A 175 -6.25 -5.63 4.24
N SER A 176 -6.82 -6.38 5.20
CA SER A 176 -6.48 -7.78 5.42
C SER A 176 -6.84 -8.68 4.24
N ILE A 177 -7.82 -8.31 3.41
CA ILE A 177 -8.20 -9.12 2.23
C ILE A 177 -7.14 -9.06 1.12
N LEU A 178 -6.28 -8.03 1.13
CA LEU A 178 -5.10 -7.92 0.26
C LEU A 178 -3.84 -8.43 0.96
N THR A 179 -3.99 -9.49 1.75
CA THR A 179 -2.91 -10.32 2.31
C THR A 179 -3.24 -11.79 2.12
N GLY A 180 -2.31 -12.71 2.42
CA GLY A 180 -2.61 -14.14 2.39
C GLY A 180 -2.79 -14.75 1.00
N LYS A 181 -3.21 -16.01 1.00
CA LYS A 181 -3.37 -16.86 -0.21
C LYS A 181 -4.40 -16.33 -1.20
N ASN A 182 -5.45 -15.66 -0.69
CA ASN A 182 -6.58 -15.20 -1.48
C ASN A 182 -6.35 -13.83 -2.12
N PHE A 183 -5.16 -13.25 -1.96
CA PHE A 183 -4.77 -11.95 -2.51
C PHE A 183 -5.21 -11.75 -3.95
N SER A 184 -4.85 -12.67 -4.87
CA SER A 184 -5.13 -12.50 -6.30
C SER A 184 -6.62 -12.51 -6.63
N GLN A 185 -7.41 -13.32 -5.92
CA GLN A 185 -8.85 -13.39 -6.13
C GLN A 185 -9.55 -12.13 -5.60
N ASN A 186 -9.19 -11.72 -4.38
CA ASN A 186 -9.74 -10.52 -3.74
C ASN A 186 -9.37 -9.25 -4.51
N TYR A 187 -8.12 -9.14 -4.97
CA TYR A 187 -7.68 -8.02 -5.79
C TYR A 187 -8.49 -7.92 -7.10
N LEU A 188 -8.69 -9.05 -7.78
CA LEU A 188 -9.47 -9.08 -9.02
C LEU A 188 -10.93 -8.66 -8.78
N GLN A 189 -11.53 -9.08 -7.68
CA GLN A 189 -12.88 -8.65 -7.30
C GLN A 189 -12.95 -7.13 -7.09
N LEU A 190 -12.00 -6.56 -6.34
CA LEU A 190 -11.93 -5.12 -6.10
C LEU A 190 -11.65 -4.30 -7.38
N GLU A 191 -10.86 -4.84 -8.31
CA GLU A 191 -10.56 -4.21 -9.59
C GLU A 191 -11.78 -4.19 -10.52
N GLN A 192 -12.53 -5.29 -10.55
CA GLN A 192 -13.74 -5.46 -11.36
C GLN A 192 -14.95 -4.72 -10.81
N ASP A 193 -14.92 -4.33 -9.52
CA ASP A 193 -16.00 -3.58 -8.90
C ASP A 193 -16.27 -2.25 -9.66
N PRO A 194 -17.53 -1.99 -10.07
CA PRO A 194 -17.89 -0.79 -10.82
C PRO A 194 -17.67 0.51 -10.03
N TYR A 195 -17.70 0.45 -8.69
CA TYR A 195 -17.47 1.57 -7.80
C TYR A 195 -16.00 1.79 -7.46
N LYS A 196 -15.06 1.01 -8.02
CA LYS A 196 -13.61 1.25 -7.94
C LYS A 196 -13.10 1.52 -6.51
N PRO A 197 -13.21 0.54 -5.59
CA PRO A 197 -12.75 0.65 -4.21
C PRO A 197 -11.23 0.71 -4.06
N LEU A 198 -10.46 0.41 -5.12
CA LEU A 198 -9.00 0.58 -5.15
C LEU A 198 -8.54 2.03 -5.39
N ILE A 199 -9.46 2.93 -5.78
CA ILE A 199 -9.12 4.33 -6.06
C ILE A 199 -9.23 5.14 -4.78
N ASN A 200 -8.09 5.70 -4.35
CA ASN A 200 -8.06 6.70 -3.29
C ASN A 200 -8.59 8.05 -3.82
N ARG A 201 -9.90 8.28 -3.62
CA ARG A 201 -10.60 9.51 -4.04
C ARG A 201 -10.19 10.75 -3.25
N ALA A 202 -9.61 10.60 -2.06
CA ALA A 202 -9.15 11.73 -1.26
C ALA A 202 -7.94 12.40 -1.91
N VAL A 203 -7.09 11.62 -2.61
CA VAL A 203 -5.86 12.12 -3.24
C VAL A 203 -6.01 12.24 -4.76
N SER A 204 -6.59 11.23 -5.42
CA SER A 204 -6.65 11.13 -6.88
C SER A 204 -8.00 11.56 -7.48
N GLY A 205 -8.95 11.97 -6.64
CA GLY A 205 -10.28 12.40 -7.08
C GLY A 205 -10.24 13.78 -7.72
N LEU A 206 -10.64 13.88 -8.99
CA LEU A 206 -10.77 15.14 -9.71
C LEU A 206 -12.24 15.54 -9.78
N TYR A 207 -12.60 16.58 -9.02
CA TYR A 207 -13.97 17.10 -8.95
C TYR A 207 -13.95 18.63 -9.15
N PRO A 208 -14.93 19.20 -9.86
CA PRO A 208 -15.12 20.65 -9.85
C PRO A 208 -15.38 21.12 -8.40
N PRO A 209 -14.61 22.08 -7.86
CA PRO A 209 -14.74 22.49 -6.46
C PRO A 209 -16.07 23.21 -6.17
N GLY A 210 -16.73 23.74 -7.20
CA GLY A 210 -18.00 24.46 -7.06
C GLY A 210 -17.85 25.67 -6.14
N SER A 211 -18.87 25.92 -5.31
CA SER A 211 -18.89 27.09 -4.43
C SER A 211 -17.86 27.07 -3.30
N THR A 212 -17.16 25.94 -3.04
CA THR A 212 -16.11 25.86 -2.02
C THR A 212 -14.89 26.73 -2.35
N PHE A 213 -14.71 27.11 -3.62
CA PHE A 213 -13.59 27.94 -4.07
C PHE A 213 -13.86 29.46 -3.90
N LYS A 214 -15.11 29.85 -3.63
CA LYS A 214 -15.52 31.27 -3.52
C LYS A 214 -14.78 32.05 -2.43
N PRO A 215 -14.51 31.50 -1.22
CA PRO A 215 -13.74 32.23 -0.21
C PRO A 215 -12.36 32.66 -0.72
N SER A 216 -11.65 31.78 -1.43
CA SER A 216 -10.35 32.10 -2.02
C SER A 216 -10.45 33.17 -3.10
N GLN A 217 -11.47 33.09 -3.97
CA GLN A 217 -11.72 34.14 -4.97
C GLN A 217 -12.06 35.49 -4.33
N GLY A 218 -12.89 35.47 -3.29
CA GLY A 218 -13.26 36.67 -2.55
C GLY A 218 -12.04 37.33 -1.90
N LEU A 219 -11.13 36.54 -1.32
CA LEU A 219 -9.88 37.03 -0.75
C LEU A 219 -9.00 37.69 -1.83
N ILE A 220 -8.86 37.07 -2.99
CA ILE A 220 -8.11 37.65 -4.12
C ILE A 220 -8.73 38.99 -4.54
N PHE A 221 -10.06 39.08 -4.64
CA PHE A 221 -10.70 40.34 -5.04
C PHE A 221 -10.56 41.45 -4.00
N LEU A 222 -10.51 41.11 -2.71
CA LEU A 222 -10.21 42.07 -1.64
C LEU A 222 -8.76 42.54 -1.71
N GLU A 223 -7.81 41.61 -1.91
CA GLU A 223 -6.38 41.91 -2.01
C GLU A 223 -6.05 42.80 -3.22
N GLU A 224 -6.65 42.50 -4.38
CA GLU A 224 -6.49 43.27 -5.62
C GLU A 224 -7.27 44.59 -5.60
N GLY A 225 -8.01 44.89 -4.52
CA GLY A 225 -8.82 46.11 -4.40
C GLY A 225 -10.00 46.19 -5.37
N ILE A 226 -10.41 45.06 -5.96
CA ILE A 226 -11.57 44.98 -6.88
C ILE A 226 -12.88 45.18 -6.10
N ILE A 227 -12.94 44.65 -4.87
CA ILE A 227 -14.06 44.83 -3.95
C ILE A 227 -13.57 45.23 -2.56
N THR A 228 -14.50 45.69 -1.72
CA THR A 228 -14.32 45.95 -0.29
C THR A 228 -15.33 45.11 0.51
N PRO A 229 -15.17 44.92 1.83
CA PRO A 229 -16.17 44.25 2.66
C PRO A 229 -17.57 44.90 2.59
N ASP A 230 -17.64 46.19 2.24
CA ASP A 230 -18.88 46.96 2.11
C ASP A 230 -19.43 46.99 0.69
N THR A 231 -18.71 46.45 -0.30
CA THR A 231 -19.21 46.36 -1.68
C THR A 231 -20.49 45.53 -1.70
N ARG A 232 -21.52 46.05 -2.37
CA ARG A 232 -22.82 45.38 -2.55
C ARG A 232 -23.13 45.28 -4.04
N TYR A 233 -23.65 44.14 -4.43
CA TYR A 233 -24.29 43.93 -5.72
C TYR A 233 -25.75 43.56 -5.46
N SER A 234 -26.64 43.99 -6.34
CA SER A 234 -27.98 43.41 -6.36
C SER A 234 -27.86 41.91 -6.68
N CYS A 235 -28.89 41.13 -6.36
CA CYS A 235 -28.94 39.71 -6.70
C CYS A 235 -30.33 39.42 -7.26
N PHE A 236 -30.43 39.28 -8.58
CA PHE A 236 -31.71 38.98 -9.25
C PHE A 236 -31.91 37.48 -9.52
N GLY A 237 -31.18 36.61 -8.81
CA GLY A 237 -31.35 35.15 -8.89
C GLY A 237 -30.78 34.50 -10.16
N GLY A 238 -30.00 35.22 -10.96
CA GLY A 238 -29.35 34.68 -12.16
C GLY A 238 -28.64 35.75 -12.98
N TYR A 239 -27.89 35.32 -14.01
CA TYR A 239 -27.28 36.24 -14.96
C TYR A 239 -28.31 36.59 -16.04
N PRO A 240 -28.76 37.85 -16.17
CA PRO A 240 -29.76 38.19 -17.17
C PRO A 240 -29.17 38.00 -18.58
N PRO A 241 -29.97 37.52 -19.55
CA PRO A 241 -29.49 37.12 -20.88
C PRO A 241 -28.99 38.26 -21.78
N LEU A 242 -28.94 39.52 -21.31
CA LEU A 242 -28.65 40.70 -22.13
C LEU A 242 -27.72 41.70 -21.41
N GLY A 243 -26.41 41.44 -21.42
CA GLY A 243 -25.44 42.54 -21.31
C GLY A 243 -24.50 42.59 -20.10
N GLY A 244 -24.08 41.44 -19.58
CA GLY A 244 -22.72 41.37 -19.01
C GLY A 244 -22.50 42.05 -17.64
N ARG A 245 -23.54 42.48 -16.93
CA ARG A 245 -23.40 42.90 -15.53
C ARG A 245 -23.97 41.81 -14.64
N PRO A 246 -23.22 41.31 -13.64
CA PRO A 246 -23.81 40.50 -12.60
C PRO A 246 -24.93 41.33 -11.99
N ALA A 247 -26.15 40.84 -12.15
CA ALA A 247 -27.32 41.54 -11.72
C ALA A 247 -27.47 41.34 -10.21
#